data_AF-R4S2H6-F1
#
_entry.id   AF-R4S2H6-F1
#
_cell.length_a   1.000
_cell.length_b   1.000
_cell.length_c   1.000
_cell.angle_alpha   90.00
_cell.angle_beta   90.00
_cell.angle_gamma   90.00
#
_symmetry.space_group_name_H-M   'P 1'
#
loop_
_entity.id
_entity.type
_entity.pdbx_description
1 polymer ?
#
loop_
_entity_poly.entity_id
_entity_poly.type
_entity_poly.pdbx_seq_one_letter_code
_entity_poly.pdbx_strand_id
1 'polypeptide(L)'
;MNYQKTYYYLDGKTKKSVVEYGPDGKLTKYTEYYSDGKTIDYINELNQKEEVIKTTCYYPDGNIKEVQYSKEYYKKIIQINKGE
;
A
#
# COMPACT_ATOMS: atom_id res chain seq x y z
N MET A 1 -5.97 -9.77 -15.83
CA MET A 1 -5.00 -8.71 -16.14
C MET A 1 -4.96 -7.80 -14.94
N ASN A 2 -3.78 -7.57 -14.34
CA ASN A 2 -3.67 -6.61 -13.24
C ASN A 2 -3.62 -5.20 -13.87
N TYR A 3 -4.38 -4.27 -13.31
CA TYR A 3 -4.47 -2.89 -13.81
C TYR A 3 -3.77 -1.95 -12.84
N GLN A 4 -3.04 -0.96 -13.36
CA GLN A 4 -2.35 0.04 -12.56
C GLN A 4 -2.67 1.43 -13.10
N LYS A 5 -2.88 2.39 -12.19
CA LYS A 5 -3.06 3.80 -12.52
C LYS A 5 -2.13 4.67 -11.69
N THR A 6 -1.50 5.64 -12.35
CA THR A 6 -0.65 6.65 -11.71
C THR A 6 -1.38 7.98 -11.70
N TYR A 7 -1.39 8.62 -10.54
CA TYR A 7 -1.90 9.97 -10.34
C TYR A 7 -0.72 10.92 -10.15
N TYR A 8 -0.85 12.11 -10.73
CA TYR A 8 0.19 13.15 -10.69
C TYR A 8 -0.34 14.38 -9.95
N TYR A 9 0.57 15.19 -9.42
CA TYR A 9 0.25 16.54 -8.95
C TYR A 9 -0.19 17.44 -10.12
N LEU A 10 -0.59 18.67 -9.81
CA LEU A 10 -1.10 19.64 -10.81
C LEU A 10 -0.09 19.95 -11.92
N ASP A 11 1.21 19.74 -11.66
CA ASP A 11 2.27 19.88 -12.67
C ASP A 11 2.25 18.79 -13.76
N GLY A 12 1.45 17.73 -13.58
CA GLY A 12 1.32 16.61 -14.50
C GLY A 12 2.57 15.73 -14.64
N LYS A 13 3.60 15.95 -13.82
CA LYS A 13 4.91 15.30 -13.92
C LYS A 13 5.30 14.59 -12.64
N THR A 14 5.05 15.21 -11.50
CA THR A 14 5.41 14.69 -10.20
C THR A 14 4.35 13.67 -9.78
N LYS A 15 4.78 12.42 -9.56
CA LYS A 15 3.86 11.37 -9.12
C LYS A 15 3.33 11.73 -7.74
N LYS A 16 2.02 11.58 -7.58
CA LYS A 16 1.34 11.70 -6.30
C LYS A 16 1.09 10.32 -5.70
N SER A 17 0.47 9.44 -6.49
CA SER A 17 0.20 8.08 -6.04
C SER A 17 0.11 7.09 -7.19
N VAL A 18 0.27 5.81 -6.86
CA VAL A 18 0.05 4.68 -7.76
C VAL A 18 -0.96 3.74 -7.11
N VAL A 19 -1.90 3.26 -7.91
CA VAL A 19 -3.01 2.43 -7.49
C VAL A 19 -3.02 1.16 -8.33
N GLU A 20 -2.98 0.00 -7.68
CA GLU A 20 -3.01 -1.31 -8.31
C GLU A 20 -4.33 -2.02 -8.04
N TYR A 21 -4.86 -2.67 -9.07
CA TYR A 21 -6.13 -3.37 -9.03
C TYR A 21 -5.95 -4.84 -9.41
N GLY A 22 -6.70 -5.70 -8.71
CA GLY A 22 -6.79 -7.12 -9.02
C GLY A 22 -7.55 -7.38 -10.32
N PRO A 23 -7.56 -8.63 -10.80
CA PRO A 23 -8.30 -9.03 -12.01
C PRO A 23 -9.81 -8.79 -11.93
N ASP A 24 -10.36 -8.72 -10.72
CA ASP A 24 -11.76 -8.42 -10.42
C ASP A 24 -12.06 -6.90 -10.36
N GLY A 25 -11.06 -6.07 -10.65
CA GLY A 25 -11.18 -4.61 -10.65
C GLY A 25 -11.11 -3.97 -9.25
N LYS A 26 -10.87 -4.76 -8.19
CA LYS A 26 -10.78 -4.24 -6.83
C LYS A 26 -9.39 -3.72 -6.51
N LEU A 27 -9.33 -2.67 -5.70
CA LEU A 27 -8.08 -2.09 -5.19
C LEU A 27 -7.34 -3.11 -4.32
N THR A 28 -6.10 -3.41 -4.69
CA THR A 28 -5.23 -4.33 -3.93
C THR A 28 -4.06 -3.61 -3.28
N LYS A 29 -3.60 -2.50 -3.88
CA LYS A 29 -2.49 -1.71 -3.34
C LYS A 29 -2.61 -0.23 -3.68
N TYR A 30 -2.26 0.59 -2.71
CA TYR A 30 -2.12 2.04 -2.86
C TYR A 30 -0.73 2.47 -2.39
N THR A 31 -0.03 3.26 -3.21
CA THR A 31 1.28 3.83 -2.89
C THR A 31 1.21 5.35 -3.00
N GLU A 32 1.48 6.06 -1.91
CA GLU A 32 1.66 7.52 -1.90
C GLU A 32 3.14 7.87 -2.01
N TYR A 33 3.44 8.94 -2.73
CA TYR A 33 4.79 9.51 -2.80
C TYR A 33 4.85 10.85 -2.08
N TYR A 34 6.02 11.16 -1.52
CA TYR A 34 6.36 12.50 -1.08
C TYR A 34 6.29 13.50 -2.24
N SER A 35 6.39 14.79 -1.93
CA SER A 35 6.32 15.89 -2.90
C SER A 35 7.42 15.86 -3.97
N ASP A 36 8.47 15.05 -3.79
CA ASP A 36 9.48 14.80 -4.82
C ASP A 36 9.02 13.83 -5.93
N GLY A 37 7.89 13.14 -5.72
CA GLY A 37 7.29 12.17 -6.63
C GLY A 37 8.12 10.91 -6.89
N LYS A 38 9.11 10.64 -6.03
CA LYS A 38 10.04 9.52 -6.16
C LYS A 38 10.09 8.69 -4.88
N THR A 39 10.13 9.37 -3.74
CA THR A 39 10.24 8.75 -2.43
C THR A 39 8.85 8.35 -1.97
N ILE A 40 8.69 7.10 -1.55
CA ILE A 40 7.41 6.58 -1.07
C ILE A 40 7.19 7.12 0.35
N ASP A 41 5.99 7.61 0.63
CA ASP A 41 5.57 7.99 1.99
C ASP A 41 4.96 6.78 2.70
N TYR A 42 3.96 6.15 2.07
CA TYR A 42 3.40 4.91 2.58
C TYR A 42 2.84 4.02 1.47
N ILE A 43 2.70 2.74 1.83
CA ILE A 43 2.00 1.72 1.03
C ILE A 43 0.89 1.13 1.89
N ASN A 44 -0.32 1.09 1.33
CA ASN A 44 -1.42 0.28 1.86
C ASN A 44 -1.61 -0.96 1.00
N GLU A 45 -1.71 -2.11 1.65
CA GLU A 45 -2.16 -3.38 1.07
C GLU A 45 -3.59 -3.64 1.54
N LEU A 46 -4.47 -4.03 0.62
CA LEU A 46 -5.90 -4.14 0.85
C LEU A 46 -6.40 -5.57 0.59
N ASN A 47 -7.46 -5.97 1.30
CA ASN A 47 -8.12 -7.25 1.07
C ASN A 47 -9.16 -7.17 -0.07
N GLN A 48 -9.85 -8.27 -0.34
CA GLN A 48 -10.91 -8.36 -1.37
C GLN A 48 -12.16 -7.52 -1.08
N LYS A 49 -12.27 -6.90 0.09
CA LYS A 49 -13.31 -5.93 0.45
C LYS A 49 -12.80 -4.48 0.36
N GLU A 50 -11.59 -4.30 -0.19
CA GLU A 50 -10.91 -3.01 -0.28
C GLU A 50 -10.69 -2.36 1.10
N GLU A 51 -10.51 -3.19 2.14
CA GLU A 51 -10.14 -2.75 3.48
C GLU A 51 -8.62 -2.85 3.65
N VAL A 52 -7.99 -1.81 4.20
CA VAL A 52 -6.55 -1.82 4.47
C VAL A 52 -6.24 -2.88 5.53
N ILE A 53 -5.38 -3.84 5.15
CA ILE A 53 -4.91 -4.91 6.04
C ILE A 53 -3.49 -4.70 6.53
N LYS A 54 -2.72 -3.87 5.82
CA LYS A 54 -1.36 -3.53 6.19
C LYS A 54 -1.00 -2.16 5.64
N THR A 55 -0.33 -1.37 6.45
CA THR A 55 0.28 -0.10 6.07
C THR A 55 1.77 -0.18 6.36
N THR A 56 2.60 0.22 5.40
CA THR A 56 4.03 0.40 5.61
C THR A 56 4.38 1.85 5.32
N CYS A 57 4.84 2.56 6.33
CA CYS A 57 5.29 3.95 6.23
C CYS A 57 6.81 3.97 6.13
N TYR A 58 7.34 4.91 5.36
CA TYR A 58 8.76 5.06 5.10
C TYR A 58 9.24 6.43 5.56
N TYR A 59 10.51 6.51 5.93
CA TYR A 59 11.21 7.78 6.03
C TYR A 59 11.59 8.28 4.64
N PRO A 60 11.92 9.58 4.49
CA PRO A 60 12.40 10.12 3.21
C PRO A 60 13.68 9.47 2.66
N ASP A 61 14.44 8.75 3.49
CA ASP A 61 15.62 7.99 3.05
C ASP A 61 15.27 6.59 2.49
N GLY A 62 13.98 6.22 2.50
CA GLY A 62 13.47 4.93 2.03
C GLY A 62 13.50 3.82 3.09
N ASN A 63 14.00 4.08 4.30
CA ASN A 63 13.94 3.10 5.39
C ASN A 63 12.52 2.99 5.94
N ILE A 64 12.15 1.78 6.38
CA ILE A 64 10.84 1.55 7.00
C ILE A 64 10.78 2.33 8.32
N LYS A 65 9.79 3.22 8.41
CA LYS A 65 9.46 3.94 9.64
C LYS A 65 8.56 3.10 10.52
N GLU A 66 7.51 2.51 9.94
CA GLU A 66 6.49 1.80 10.69
C GLU A 66 5.76 0.78 9.82
N VAL A 67 5.36 -0.35 10.42
CA VAL A 67 4.44 -1.31 9.80
C VAL A 67 3.27 -1.54 10.74
N GLN A 68 2.06 -1.25 10.26
CA GLN A 68 0.81 -1.48 10.97
C GLN A 68 0.02 -2.56 10.25
N TYR A 69 -0.67 -3.40 11.02
CA TYR A 69 -1.56 -4.44 10.49
C TYR A 69 -2.97 -4.24 11.05
N SER A 70 -3.98 -4.56 10.25
CA SER A 70 -5.34 -4.65 10.79
C SER A 70 -5.41 -5.77 11.84
N LYS A 71 -6.25 -5.59 12.86
CA LYS A 71 -6.41 -6.56 13.94
C LYS A 71 -6.71 -7.96 13.43
N GLU A 72 -7.59 -8.06 12.44
CA GLU A 72 -8.00 -9.35 11.86
C GLU A 72 -6.87 -10.01 11.05
N TYR A 73 -6.08 -9.21 10.31
CA TYR A 73 -4.92 -9.74 9.60
C TYR A 73 -3.83 -10.20 10.57
N TYR A 74 -3.55 -9.42 11.62
CA TYR A 74 -2.57 -9.80 12.64
C TYR A 74 -2.96 -11.10 13.37
N LYS A 75 -4.23 -11.27 13.74
CA LYS A 75 -4.73 -12.53 14.32
C LYS A 75 -4.49 -13.72 13.38
N LYS A 76 -4.73 -13.55 12.08
CA LYS A 76 -4.50 -14.59 11.07
C LYS A 76 -3.02 -14.99 11.02
N ILE A 77 -2.09 -14.04 11.04
CA ILE A 77 -0.64 -14.32 11.08
C ILE A 77 -0.29 -15.15 12.31
N ILE A 78 -0.76 -14.75 13.50
CA ILE A 78 -0.45 -15.46 14.74
C ILE A 78 -1.04 -16.88 14.75
N GLN A 79 -2.24 -17.06 14.19
CA GLN A 79 -2.86 -18.38 14.10
C GLN A 79 -2.09 -19.31 13.17
N ILE A 80 -1.58 -18.81 12.04
CA ILE A 80 -0.72 -19.57 11.12
C ILE A 80 0.53 -20.06 11.86
N ASN A 81 1.19 -19.19 12.62
CA ASN A 81 2.46 -19.50 13.30
C ASN A 81 2.30 -20.35 14.57
N LYS A 82 1.07 -20.68 15.00
CA LYS A 82 0.79 -21.53 16.17
C LYS A 82 0.40 -22.96 15.78
N GLY A 83 0.30 -23.26 14.50
CA GLY A 83 -0.05 -24.58 13.96
C GLY A 83 1.14 -25.43 13.52
N GLU A 84 2.38 -25.01 13.83
CA GLU A 84 3.63 -25.76 13.60
C GLU A 84 4.18 -26.32 14.92
#